data_AF-A0A1X2HMP3-F1
#
_entry.id   AF-A0A1X2HMP3-F1
#
_cell.length_a   1.000
_cell.length_b   1.000
_cell.length_c   1.000
_cell.angle_alpha   90.00
_cell.angle_beta   90.00
_cell.angle_gamma   90.00
#
_symmetry.space_group_name_H-M   'P 1'
#
loop_
_entity.id
_entity.type
_entity.pdbx_description
1 polymer ?
#
loop_
_entity_poly.entity_id
_entity_poly.type
_entity_poly.pdbx_seq_one_letter_code
_entity_poly.pdbx_strand_id
1 'polypeptide(L)'
;MLIVLVIELVKNSQLTGSVIETNPFNVMIGPSFSVLVNMGAKFTPCMRTLPEYSTSSQFSGCWTDTESCSLEEMCGFGGFGGSAPNQSFRFIVPIFMHAGIVHYVMNMLCHLRLGADLECLLGAPRYILLYMAAGIWGFVLSAMFNQSTSASMGCSGALFGLIGYMFIDIIVNWKTIHRPMAELMKLLIMTIISLVLGLLPGLDNFCHLGGFVVGLVMGAFLAPMRPGTSVRGKWVTWGVRIVALVLLIIMFAVTINAFYTATDPSEICPNCKYLSCLPVRNWCDM
;
A
#
# COMPACT_ATOMS: atom_id res chain seq x y z
N MET A 1 14.24 4.77 1.50
CA MET A 1 14.06 3.61 0.62
C MET A 1 15.34 2.80 0.48
N LEU A 2 16.40 3.30 -0.17
CA LEU A 2 17.64 2.51 -0.35
C LEU A 2 18.25 2.02 0.98
N ILE A 3 18.33 2.89 1.98
CA ILE A 3 18.82 2.51 3.32
C ILE A 3 17.96 1.38 3.93
N VAL A 4 16.63 1.44 3.75
CA VAL A 4 15.72 0.40 4.24
C VAL A 4 15.99 -0.92 3.53
N LEU A 5 16.17 -0.91 2.20
CA LEU A 5 16.54 -2.10 1.43
C LEU A 5 17.87 -2.72 1.91
N VAL A 6 18.87 -1.89 2.18
CA VAL A 6 20.15 -2.39 2.71
C VAL A 6 19.93 -3.04 4.08
N ILE A 7 19.12 -2.43 4.96
CA ILE A 7 18.80 -3.02 6.27
C ILE A 7 18.03 -4.32 6.12
N GLU A 8 17.05 -4.39 5.21
CA GLU A 8 16.28 -5.60 4.89
C GLU A 8 17.20 -6.77 4.52
N LEU A 9 18.15 -6.55 3.62
CA LEU A 9 19.12 -7.56 3.18
C LEU A 9 20.11 -7.96 4.28
N VAL A 10 20.60 -7.00 5.07
CA VAL A 10 21.47 -7.27 6.22
C VAL A 10 20.73 -8.10 7.27
N LYS A 11 19.47 -7.76 7.57
CA LYS A 11 18.65 -8.49 8.54
C LYS A 11 18.38 -9.92 8.06
N ASN A 12 18.13 -10.10 6.77
CA ASN A 12 18.00 -11.44 6.19
C ASN A 12 19.26 -12.28 6.40
N SER A 13 20.44 -11.70 6.16
CA SER A 13 21.72 -12.38 6.37
C SER A 13 21.95 -12.76 7.83
N GLN A 14 21.49 -11.94 8.78
CA GLN A 14 21.63 -12.22 10.20
C GLN A 14 20.72 -13.35 10.69
N LEU A 15 19.49 -13.42 10.18
CA LEU A 15 18.49 -14.39 10.63
C LEU A 15 18.57 -15.73 9.88
N THR A 16 18.78 -15.68 8.57
CA THR A 16 18.74 -16.88 7.69
C THR A 16 20.12 -17.39 7.29
N GLY A 17 21.18 -16.62 7.54
CA GLY A 17 22.53 -16.89 7.06
C GLY A 17 22.79 -16.54 5.59
N SER A 18 21.78 -16.08 4.84
CA SER A 18 21.91 -15.66 3.44
C SER A 18 21.41 -14.23 3.23
N VAL A 19 22.02 -13.48 2.31
CA VAL A 19 21.60 -12.11 1.96
C VAL A 19 20.23 -12.11 1.24
N ILE A 20 19.95 -13.16 0.48
CA ILE A 20 18.71 -13.34 -0.29
C ILE A 20 18.13 -14.73 -0.06
N GLU A 21 16.82 -14.86 -0.21
CA GLU A 21 16.13 -16.14 -0.18
C GLU A 21 16.28 -16.87 -1.52
N THR A 22 16.98 -18.01 -1.52
CA THR A 22 17.22 -18.84 -2.70
C THR A 22 16.38 -20.11 -2.74
N ASN A 23 15.82 -20.52 -1.60
CA ASN A 23 14.97 -21.70 -1.50
C ASN A 23 13.80 -21.41 -0.52
N PRO A 24 12.55 -21.31 -1.01
CA PRO A 24 12.16 -21.28 -2.42
C PRO A 24 12.79 -20.08 -3.16
N PHE A 25 12.95 -20.16 -4.48
CA PHE A 25 13.58 -19.07 -5.22
C PHE A 25 12.71 -17.81 -5.20
N ASN A 26 13.18 -16.75 -4.53
CA ASN A 26 12.51 -15.46 -4.51
C ASN A 26 12.84 -14.66 -5.78
N VAL A 27 11.86 -14.56 -6.69
CA VAL A 27 11.98 -13.83 -7.96
C VAL A 27 12.30 -12.34 -7.78
N MET A 28 11.95 -11.75 -6.63
CA MET A 28 12.27 -10.35 -6.33
C MET A 28 13.73 -10.13 -5.93
N ILE A 29 14.51 -11.20 -5.74
CA ILE A 29 15.91 -11.18 -5.29
C ILE A 29 16.01 -10.37 -3.99
N GLY A 30 15.46 -10.92 -2.92
CA GLY A 30 15.28 -10.22 -1.65
C GLY A 30 15.21 -11.14 -0.44
N PRO A 31 14.88 -10.57 0.73
CA PRO A 31 14.73 -11.31 1.98
C PRO A 31 13.59 -12.34 1.92
N SER A 32 13.57 -13.24 2.90
CA SER A 32 12.45 -14.16 3.10
C SER A 32 11.20 -13.46 3.62
N PHE A 33 10.05 -14.08 3.39
CA PHE A 33 8.75 -13.62 3.87
C PHE A 33 8.76 -13.25 5.35
N SER A 34 9.23 -14.16 6.21
CA SER A 34 9.23 -13.99 7.66
C SER A 34 10.12 -12.83 8.10
N VAL A 35 11.25 -12.60 7.42
CA VAL A 35 12.15 -11.46 7.71
C VAL A 35 11.47 -10.14 7.35
N LEU A 36 10.74 -10.08 6.24
CA LEU A 36 9.98 -8.88 5.87
C LEU A 36 8.84 -8.60 6.86
N VAL A 37 8.14 -9.64 7.33
CA VAL A 37 7.16 -9.50 8.42
C VAL A 37 7.82 -8.99 9.69
N ASN A 38 8.96 -9.55 10.09
CA ASN A 38 9.72 -9.11 11.26
C ASN A 38 10.19 -7.66 11.17
N MET A 39 10.51 -7.20 9.96
CA MET A 39 10.96 -5.85 9.66
C MET A 39 9.82 -4.81 9.57
N GLY A 40 8.57 -5.25 9.62
CA GLY A 40 7.42 -4.35 9.73
C GLY A 40 6.51 -4.29 8.51
N ALA A 41 6.59 -5.25 7.58
CA ALA A 41 5.66 -5.37 6.47
C ALA A 41 4.20 -5.43 6.96
N LYS A 42 3.23 -5.03 6.13
CA LYS A 42 1.81 -5.20 6.49
C LYS A 42 1.58 -6.70 6.63
N PHE A 43 1.12 -7.13 7.79
CA PHE A 43 0.74 -8.52 8.06
C PHE A 43 -0.34 -8.50 9.15
N THR A 44 -1.57 -8.88 8.80
CA THR A 44 -2.75 -8.63 9.63
C THR A 44 -2.66 -9.31 11.01
N PRO A 45 -2.14 -10.55 11.15
CA PRO A 45 -1.95 -11.18 12.46
C PRO A 45 -1.05 -10.39 13.43
N CYS A 46 -0.13 -9.54 12.95
CA CYS A 46 0.67 -8.67 13.83
C CYS A 46 -0.07 -7.41 14.30
N MET A 47 -1.19 -7.07 13.65
CA MET A 47 -1.86 -5.77 13.79
C MET A 47 -3.12 -5.84 14.66
N ARG A 48 -3.77 -7.02 14.71
CA ARG A 48 -4.96 -7.30 15.52
C ARG A 48 -5.13 -8.81 15.75
N THR A 49 -5.92 -9.19 16.75
CA THR A 49 -6.32 -10.58 16.98
C THR A 49 -7.24 -11.08 15.88
N LEU A 50 -7.03 -12.32 15.43
CA LEU A 50 -7.89 -13.02 14.48
C LEU A 50 -8.44 -14.30 15.12
N PRO A 51 -9.66 -14.75 14.79
CA PRO A 51 -10.22 -15.99 15.36
C PRO A 51 -9.37 -17.24 15.08
N GLU A 52 -8.70 -17.26 13.93
CA GLU A 52 -7.88 -18.38 13.45
C GLU A 52 -6.46 -18.40 14.03
N TYR A 53 -5.98 -17.27 14.56
CA TYR A 53 -4.60 -17.11 15.02
C TYR A 53 -4.57 -16.64 16.47
N SER A 54 -4.03 -17.46 17.36
CA SER A 54 -3.73 -17.07 18.74
C SER A 54 -2.30 -16.55 18.84
N THR A 55 -1.98 -15.84 19.93
CA THR A 55 -0.59 -15.48 20.27
C THR A 55 0.32 -16.69 20.45
N SER A 56 -0.25 -17.88 20.67
CA SER A 56 0.45 -19.17 20.73
C SER A 56 0.56 -19.91 19.39
N SER A 57 0.02 -19.36 18.30
CA SER A 57 0.14 -19.95 16.96
C SER A 57 1.62 -20.06 16.58
N GLN A 58 2.01 -21.26 16.15
CA GLN A 58 3.36 -21.60 15.71
C GLN A 58 3.41 -21.57 14.18
N PHE A 59 4.42 -20.92 13.64
CA PHE A 59 4.71 -20.88 12.22
C PHE A 59 5.98 -21.68 11.97
N SER A 60 5.97 -22.58 10.99
CA SER A 60 7.17 -23.31 10.57
C SER A 60 7.97 -22.52 9.53
N GLY A 61 9.29 -22.70 9.50
CA GLY A 61 10.14 -22.10 8.48
C GLY A 61 10.36 -20.59 8.69
N CYS A 62 10.44 -20.12 9.93
CA CYS A 62 10.58 -18.68 10.18
C CYS A 62 11.92 -18.13 9.68
N TRP A 63 13.03 -18.73 10.11
CA TRP A 63 14.38 -18.30 9.69
C TRP A 63 15.11 -19.41 8.94
N THR A 64 14.92 -20.65 9.39
CA THR A 64 15.45 -21.87 8.76
C THR A 64 14.31 -22.88 8.61
N ASP A 65 14.42 -23.78 7.61
CA ASP A 65 13.38 -24.76 7.27
C ASP A 65 12.97 -25.68 8.45
N THR A 66 13.86 -25.86 9.42
CA THR A 66 13.66 -26.74 10.58
C THR A 66 13.11 -26.03 11.82
N GLU A 67 13.05 -24.71 11.81
CA GLU A 67 12.70 -23.91 12.98
C GLU A 67 11.24 -23.46 12.94
N SER A 68 10.56 -23.57 14.08
CA SER A 68 9.26 -22.96 14.31
C SER A 68 9.40 -21.74 15.20
N CYS A 69 8.63 -20.68 14.91
CA CYS A 69 8.56 -19.52 15.78
C CYS A 69 7.11 -19.16 16.12
N SER A 70 6.93 -18.51 17.25
CA SER A 70 5.66 -17.91 17.65
C SER A 70 5.30 -16.73 16.75
N LEU A 71 4.01 -16.39 16.69
CA LEU A 71 3.55 -15.16 16.02
C LEU A 71 4.30 -13.92 16.53
N GLU A 72 4.55 -13.84 17.83
CA GLU A 72 5.24 -12.73 18.48
C GLU A 72 6.69 -12.58 17.99
N GLU A 73 7.42 -13.69 17.86
CA GLU A 73 8.77 -13.71 17.30
C GLU A 73 8.79 -13.34 15.81
N MET A 74 7.84 -13.86 15.03
CA MET A 74 7.71 -13.50 13.62
C MET A 74 7.44 -12.00 13.44
N CYS A 75 6.54 -11.43 14.25
CA CYS A 75 6.19 -10.01 14.18
C CYS A 75 7.33 -9.08 14.62
N GLY A 76 8.18 -9.47 15.57
CA GLY A 76 9.27 -8.62 16.05
C GLY A 76 8.78 -7.32 16.74
N PHE A 77 9.65 -6.32 16.85
CA PHE A 77 9.39 -4.98 17.46
C PHE A 77 8.99 -4.96 18.94
N GLY A 78 9.32 -6.01 19.69
CA GLY A 78 8.89 -6.13 21.08
C GLY A 78 7.51 -6.77 21.13
N GLY A 79 7.49 -7.90 21.80
CA GLY A 79 6.37 -8.81 21.80
C GLY A 79 5.11 -8.21 22.43
N PHE A 80 3.95 -8.73 22.03
CA PHE A 80 2.64 -8.31 22.56
C PHE A 80 2.56 -8.46 24.09
N GLY A 81 3.53 -9.12 24.74
CA GLY A 81 3.64 -9.12 26.20
C GLY A 81 2.48 -9.88 26.85
N GLY A 82 1.97 -10.90 26.16
CA GLY A 82 0.75 -11.63 26.52
C GLY A 82 -0.56 -10.89 26.21
N SER A 83 -0.51 -9.72 25.57
CA SER A 83 -1.68 -8.98 25.12
C SER A 83 -1.99 -9.21 23.64
N ALA A 84 -3.08 -8.61 23.14
CA ALA A 84 -3.48 -8.72 21.74
C ALA A 84 -2.48 -8.04 20.80
N PRO A 85 -2.29 -8.54 19.56
CA PRO A 85 -1.48 -7.86 18.55
C PRO A 85 -1.95 -6.42 18.29
N ASN A 86 -1.02 -5.46 18.27
CA ASN A 86 -1.32 -4.03 18.22
C ASN A 86 -0.31 -3.19 17.41
N GLN A 87 0.34 -3.77 16.40
CA GLN A 87 1.38 -3.09 15.62
C GLN A 87 0.81 -2.19 14.51
N SER A 88 0.08 -1.13 14.88
CA SER A 88 -0.55 -0.19 13.93
C SER A 88 0.45 0.58 13.06
N PHE A 89 1.72 0.66 13.46
CA PHE A 89 2.78 1.26 12.63
C PHE A 89 2.94 0.55 11.26
N ARG A 90 2.44 -0.68 11.14
CA ARG A 90 2.39 -1.45 9.89
C ARG A 90 1.43 -0.87 8.84
N PHE A 91 0.72 0.22 9.12
CA PHE A 91 0.09 1.03 8.07
C PHE A 91 1.06 2.01 7.40
N ILE A 92 2.20 2.32 8.03
CA ILE A 92 3.14 3.36 7.59
C ILE A 92 4.47 2.75 7.15
N VAL A 93 5.06 1.90 8.00
CA VAL A 93 6.40 1.32 7.77
C VAL A 93 6.52 0.61 6.41
N PRO A 94 5.52 -0.18 5.94
CA PRO A 94 5.65 -0.90 4.68
C PRO A 94 5.77 -0.01 3.44
N ILE A 95 5.35 1.26 3.51
CA ILE A 95 5.53 2.24 2.43
C ILE A 95 7.01 2.38 2.07
N PHE A 96 7.89 2.15 3.05
CA PHE A 96 9.33 2.33 2.89
C PHE A 96 10.10 1.04 2.57
N MET A 97 9.44 -0.10 2.72
CA MET A 97 10.01 -1.43 2.60
C MET A 97 9.88 -1.98 1.19
N HIS A 98 10.73 -2.94 0.82
CA HIS A 98 10.70 -3.58 -0.49
C HIS A 98 10.93 -5.09 -0.38
N ALA A 99 10.20 -5.86 -1.17
CA ALA A 99 10.31 -7.33 -1.18
C ALA A 99 11.63 -7.86 -1.78
N GLY A 100 12.48 -6.98 -2.32
CA GLY A 100 13.76 -7.32 -2.94
C GLY A 100 14.24 -6.26 -3.92
N ILE A 101 15.39 -6.52 -4.54
CA ILE A 101 16.08 -5.59 -5.44
C ILE A 101 15.24 -5.27 -6.68
N VAL A 102 14.59 -6.29 -7.28
CA VAL A 102 13.77 -6.10 -8.49
C VAL A 102 12.58 -5.20 -8.19
N HIS A 103 11.88 -5.46 -7.08
CA HIS A 103 10.76 -4.64 -6.62
C HIS A 103 11.19 -3.19 -6.33
N TYR A 104 12.32 -3.00 -5.65
CA TYR A 104 12.89 -1.67 -5.40
C TYR A 104 13.17 -0.90 -6.68
N VAL A 105 13.85 -1.51 -7.65
CA VAL A 105 14.20 -0.83 -8.90
C VAL A 105 12.93 -0.41 -9.67
N MET A 106 11.95 -1.30 -9.80
CA MET A 106 10.69 -0.99 -10.48
C MET A 106 9.95 0.17 -9.80
N ASN A 107 9.84 0.14 -8.47
CA ASN A 107 9.20 1.21 -7.70
C ASN A 107 9.94 2.54 -7.84
N MET A 108 11.27 2.55 -7.74
CA MET A 108 12.04 3.79 -7.82
C MET A 108 12.05 4.37 -9.23
N LEU A 109 12.06 3.56 -10.28
CA LEU A 109 11.92 4.05 -11.65
C LEU A 109 10.56 4.73 -11.86
N CYS A 110 9.49 4.11 -11.38
CA CYS A 110 8.15 4.69 -11.43
C CYS A 110 8.04 5.96 -10.57
N HIS A 111 8.60 5.93 -9.36
CA HIS A 111 8.60 7.03 -8.41
C HIS A 111 9.39 8.23 -8.94
N LEU A 112 10.58 8.03 -9.52
CA LEU A 112 11.36 9.11 -10.12
C LEU A 112 10.65 9.71 -11.33
N ARG A 113 9.95 8.89 -12.13
CA ARG A 113 9.22 9.37 -13.31
C ARG A 113 7.97 10.18 -12.95
N LEU A 114 7.14 9.68 -12.05
CA LEU A 114 5.86 10.32 -11.71
C LEU A 114 6.01 11.33 -10.56
N GLY A 115 6.87 11.01 -9.60
CA GLY A 115 7.05 11.77 -8.37
C GLY A 115 7.78 13.09 -8.59
N ALA A 116 8.85 13.11 -9.40
CA ALA A 116 9.61 14.34 -9.65
C ALA A 116 8.73 15.44 -10.29
N ASP A 117 7.98 15.07 -11.33
CA ASP A 117 7.09 16.00 -12.04
C ASP A 117 6.00 16.56 -11.09
N LEU A 118 5.39 15.68 -10.27
CA LEU A 118 4.36 16.10 -9.32
C LEU A 118 4.91 16.88 -8.13
N GLU A 119 6.11 16.57 -7.65
CA GLU A 119 6.76 17.33 -6.58
C GLU A 119 7.07 18.76 -7.05
N CYS A 120 7.56 18.93 -8.28
CA CYS A 120 7.76 20.26 -8.88
C CYS A 120 6.44 21.03 -9.03
N LEU A 121 5.34 20.36 -9.38
CA LEU A 121 4.02 20.99 -9.55
C LEU A 121 3.36 21.38 -8.21
N LEU A 122 3.38 20.46 -7.24
CA LEU A 122 2.68 20.60 -5.96
C LEU A 122 3.50 21.32 -4.89
N GLY A 123 4.82 21.26 -5.01
CA GLY A 123 5.76 21.51 -3.92
C GLY A 123 5.80 20.37 -2.91
N ALA A 124 6.95 20.22 -2.25
CA ALA A 124 7.23 19.16 -1.27
C ALA A 124 6.10 18.89 -0.24
N PRO A 125 5.51 19.89 0.46
CA PRO A 125 4.56 19.59 1.54
C PRO A 125 3.26 18.95 1.03
N ARG A 126 2.76 19.39 -0.13
CA ARG A 126 1.53 18.83 -0.72
C ARG A 126 1.80 17.46 -1.34
N TYR A 127 2.97 17.31 -1.96
CA TYR A 127 3.43 16.04 -2.49
C TYR A 127 3.55 14.98 -1.40
N ILE A 128 4.23 15.29 -0.28
CA ILE A 128 4.37 14.38 0.87
C ILE A 128 3.01 14.03 1.45
N LEU A 129 2.10 15.00 1.60
CA LEU A 129 0.75 14.74 2.12
C LEU A 129 -0.02 13.78 1.22
N LEU A 130 -0.02 14.00 -0.10
CA LEU A 130 -0.64 13.10 -1.08
C LEU A 130 -0.03 11.69 -1.01
N TYR A 131 1.31 11.61 -1.06
CA TYR A 131 2.05 10.36 -1.07
C TYR A 131 1.79 9.53 0.19
N MET A 132 1.89 10.16 1.36
CA MET A 132 1.68 9.49 2.65
C MET A 132 0.22 9.12 2.86
N ALA A 133 -0.74 10.00 2.57
CA ALA A 133 -2.16 9.67 2.72
C ALA A 133 -2.57 8.49 1.83
N ALA A 134 -2.10 8.47 0.57
CA ALA A 134 -2.39 7.38 -0.36
C ALA A 134 -1.73 6.07 0.07
N GLY A 135 -0.46 6.09 0.47
CA GLY A 135 0.23 4.90 0.96
C GLY A 135 -0.41 4.30 2.21
N ILE A 136 -0.72 5.14 3.20
CA ILE A 136 -1.32 4.70 4.47
C ILE A 136 -2.69 4.09 4.23
N TRP A 137 -3.57 4.79 3.50
CA TRP A 137 -4.92 4.26 3.26
C TRP A 137 -4.91 3.04 2.34
N GLY A 138 -3.95 2.94 1.42
CA GLY A 138 -3.69 1.72 0.66
C GLY A 138 -3.45 0.53 1.58
N PHE A 139 -2.55 0.66 2.56
CA PHE A 139 -2.31 -0.42 3.53
C PHE A 139 -3.49 -0.66 4.47
N VAL A 140 -4.28 0.36 4.81
CA VAL A 140 -5.55 0.17 5.55
C VAL A 140 -6.51 -0.69 4.74
N LEU A 141 -6.74 -0.36 3.47
CA LEU A 141 -7.65 -1.10 2.60
C LEU A 141 -7.18 -2.54 2.37
N SER A 142 -5.87 -2.72 2.20
CA SER A 142 -5.25 -4.04 2.12
C SER A 142 -5.37 -4.86 3.40
N ALA A 143 -5.21 -4.24 4.58
CA ALA A 143 -5.35 -4.94 5.85
C ALA A 143 -6.79 -5.39 6.11
N MET A 144 -7.77 -4.69 5.55
CA MET A 144 -9.18 -5.06 5.62
C MET A 144 -9.58 -6.18 4.65
N PHE A 145 -9.13 -6.13 3.40
CA PHE A 145 -9.75 -6.96 2.36
C PHE A 145 -8.81 -7.96 1.69
N ASN A 146 -7.50 -7.80 1.86
CA ASN A 146 -6.55 -8.81 1.39
C ASN A 146 -6.47 -9.97 2.39
N GLN A 147 -5.92 -11.11 1.96
CA GLN A 147 -5.70 -12.27 2.82
C GLN A 147 -4.93 -11.86 4.08
N SER A 148 -5.37 -12.36 5.23
CA SER A 148 -4.78 -12.01 6.53
C SER A 148 -3.30 -12.39 6.61
N THR A 149 -2.94 -13.56 6.07
CA THR A 149 -1.59 -14.11 6.02
C THR A 149 -0.73 -13.55 4.87
N SER A 150 -1.27 -12.68 4.03
CA SER A 150 -0.47 -12.03 2.99
C SER A 150 0.36 -10.89 3.59
N ALA A 151 1.68 -10.95 3.40
CA ALA A 151 2.57 -9.83 3.68
C ALA A 151 2.56 -8.85 2.50
N SER A 152 2.46 -7.56 2.79
CA SER A 152 2.47 -6.51 1.76
C SER A 152 3.39 -5.36 2.15
N MET A 153 4.09 -4.81 1.15
CA MET A 153 5.04 -3.71 1.31
C MET A 153 5.33 -3.06 -0.04
N GLY A 154 6.02 -1.93 -0.01
CA GLY A 154 6.35 -1.15 -1.19
C GLY A 154 5.63 0.19 -1.20
N CYS A 155 6.20 1.14 -1.93
CA CYS A 155 5.58 2.45 -2.12
C CYS A 155 4.50 2.46 -3.22
N SER A 156 4.23 1.33 -3.88
CA SER A 156 3.32 1.26 -5.03
C SER A 156 1.92 1.79 -4.72
N GLY A 157 1.38 1.59 -3.51
CA GLY A 157 0.11 2.22 -3.11
C GLY A 157 0.15 3.75 -3.19
N ALA A 158 1.23 4.37 -2.68
CA ALA A 158 1.44 5.81 -2.80
C ALA A 158 1.59 6.24 -4.27
N LEU A 159 2.27 5.45 -5.10
CA LEU A 159 2.41 5.71 -6.54
C LEU A 159 1.06 5.66 -7.28
N PHE A 160 0.19 4.71 -6.94
CA PHE A 160 -1.18 4.71 -7.45
C PHE A 160 -1.98 5.93 -6.99
N GLY A 161 -1.69 6.49 -5.81
CA GLY A 161 -2.23 7.78 -5.39
C GLY A 161 -1.75 8.96 -6.22
N LEU A 162 -0.48 8.95 -6.64
CA LEU A 162 0.03 9.93 -7.60
C LEU A 162 -0.71 9.82 -8.94
N ILE A 163 -0.94 8.59 -9.43
CA ILE A 163 -1.73 8.34 -10.64
C ILE A 163 -3.16 8.86 -10.46
N GLY A 164 -3.83 8.56 -9.35
CA GLY A 164 -5.18 9.05 -9.04
C GLY A 164 -5.25 10.58 -9.03
N TYR A 165 -4.25 11.26 -8.46
CA TYR A 165 -4.14 12.71 -8.54
C TYR A 165 -4.06 13.21 -9.99
N MET A 166 -3.25 12.56 -10.83
CA MET A 166 -3.08 12.92 -12.24
C MET A 166 -4.39 12.82 -13.05
N PHE A 167 -5.31 11.89 -12.73
CA PHE A 167 -6.64 11.88 -13.35
C PHE A 167 -7.39 13.18 -13.11
N ILE A 168 -7.40 13.65 -11.86
CA ILE A 168 -8.05 14.91 -11.50
C ILE A 168 -7.32 16.09 -12.11
N ASP A 169 -5.99 16.07 -12.14
CA ASP A 169 -5.20 17.13 -12.76
C ASP A 169 -5.51 17.28 -14.26
N ILE A 170 -5.65 16.17 -15.00
CA ILE A 170 -6.05 16.19 -16.41
C ILE A 170 -7.45 16.78 -16.59
N ILE A 171 -8.41 16.35 -15.76
CA ILE A 171 -9.80 16.85 -15.82
C ILE A 171 -9.86 18.35 -15.48
N VAL A 172 -9.14 18.77 -14.43
CA VAL A 172 -9.07 20.15 -13.97
C VAL A 172 -8.23 21.00 -14.92
N ASN A 173 -7.36 20.45 -15.75
CA ASN A 173 -6.59 21.21 -16.73
C ASN A 173 -6.95 20.87 -18.19
N TRP A 174 -8.15 20.32 -18.41
CA TRP A 174 -8.61 19.80 -19.71
C TRP A 174 -8.46 20.80 -20.87
N LYS A 175 -8.68 22.09 -20.61
CA LYS A 175 -8.58 23.14 -21.63
C LYS A 175 -7.15 23.59 -21.91
N THR A 176 -6.21 23.30 -21.01
CA THR A 176 -4.81 23.72 -21.09
C THR A 176 -3.93 22.63 -21.68
N ILE A 177 -4.24 21.37 -21.36
CA ILE A 177 -3.49 20.20 -21.83
C ILE A 177 -3.72 19.98 -23.32
N HIS A 178 -2.65 19.75 -24.07
CA HIS A 178 -2.74 19.36 -25.47
C HIS A 178 -3.25 17.92 -25.58
N ARG A 179 -4.36 17.69 -26.31
CA ARG A 179 -5.01 16.38 -26.49
C ARG A 179 -5.35 15.68 -25.15
N PRO A 180 -6.18 16.30 -24.30
CA PRO A 180 -6.45 15.81 -22.94
C PRO A 180 -7.08 14.41 -22.92
N MET A 181 -7.91 14.09 -23.91
CA MET A 181 -8.51 12.75 -24.03
C MET A 181 -7.47 11.67 -24.31
N ALA A 182 -6.44 11.97 -25.11
CA ALA A 182 -5.38 11.00 -25.39
C ALA A 182 -4.55 10.72 -24.14
N GLU A 183 -4.21 11.75 -23.36
CA GLU A 183 -3.48 11.60 -22.10
C GLU A 183 -4.31 10.87 -21.05
N LEU A 184 -5.60 11.18 -20.92
CA LEU A 184 -6.51 10.45 -20.03
C LEU A 184 -6.60 8.96 -20.41
N MET A 185 -6.74 8.64 -21.70
CA MET A 185 -6.82 7.26 -22.17
C MET A 185 -5.51 6.50 -21.95
N LYS A 186 -4.35 7.12 -22.17
CA LYS A 186 -3.04 6.52 -21.85
C LYS A 186 -2.94 6.20 -20.37
N LEU A 187 -3.28 7.17 -19.51
CA LEU A 187 -3.24 6.99 -18.06
C LEU A 187 -4.19 5.85 -17.62
N LEU A 188 -5.41 5.82 -18.15
CA LEU A 188 -6.38 4.76 -17.91
C LEU A 188 -5.89 3.38 -18.32
N ILE A 189 -5.35 3.24 -19.53
CA ILE A 189 -4.81 1.97 -20.03
C ILE A 189 -3.67 1.49 -19.13
N MET A 190 -2.74 2.38 -18.76
CA MET A 190 -1.62 2.05 -17.87
C MET A 190 -2.09 1.64 -16.47
N THR A 191 -3.11 2.30 -15.91
CA THR A 191 -3.70 1.91 -14.62
C THR A 191 -4.35 0.53 -14.70
N ILE A 192 -5.13 0.26 -15.75
CA ILE A 192 -5.77 -1.05 -15.95
C ILE A 192 -4.73 -2.15 -16.09
N ILE A 193 -3.71 -1.95 -16.92
CA ILE A 193 -2.61 -2.92 -17.08
C ILE A 193 -1.94 -3.19 -15.73
N SER A 194 -1.65 -2.14 -14.95
CA SER A 194 -1.01 -2.29 -13.64
C SER A 194 -1.88 -3.08 -12.66
N LEU A 195 -3.20 -2.84 -12.63
CA LEU A 195 -4.13 -3.60 -11.77
C LEU A 195 -4.30 -5.06 -12.25
N VAL A 196 -4.28 -5.31 -13.56
CA VAL A 196 -4.30 -6.68 -14.10
C VAL A 196 -3.02 -7.41 -13.71
N LEU A 197 -1.85 -6.77 -13.81
CA LEU A 197 -0.59 -7.33 -13.35
C LEU A 197 -0.61 -7.57 -11.84
N GLY A 198 -1.28 -6.71 -11.06
CA GLY A 198 -1.44 -6.85 -9.62
C GLY A 198 -2.29 -8.05 -9.16
N LEU A 199 -2.88 -8.81 -10.09
CA LEU A 199 -3.50 -10.11 -9.81
C LEU A 199 -2.49 -11.26 -9.70
N LEU A 200 -1.21 -11.00 -10.02
CA LEU A 200 -0.13 -11.96 -9.85
C LEU A 200 0.22 -12.14 -8.35
N PRO A 201 0.68 -13.33 -7.93
CA PRO A 201 1.05 -13.60 -6.55
C PRO A 201 2.10 -12.62 -6.01
N GLY A 202 1.92 -12.18 -4.77
CA GLY A 202 2.83 -11.25 -4.10
C GLY A 202 2.57 -9.76 -4.40
N LEU A 203 1.55 -9.44 -5.20
CA LEU A 203 1.07 -8.07 -5.41
C LEU A 203 -0.23 -7.81 -4.66
N ASP A 204 -0.45 -6.53 -4.36
CA ASP A 204 -1.52 -6.10 -3.47
C ASP A 204 -2.38 -5.03 -4.13
N ASN A 205 -3.39 -5.51 -4.87
CA ASN A 205 -4.31 -4.65 -5.59
C ASN A 205 -5.22 -3.84 -4.68
N PHE A 206 -5.48 -4.29 -3.45
CA PHE A 206 -6.21 -3.46 -2.49
C PHE A 206 -5.38 -2.26 -2.06
N CYS A 207 -4.08 -2.43 -1.86
CA CYS A 207 -3.19 -1.31 -1.60
C CYS A 207 -3.13 -0.33 -2.78
N HIS A 208 -3.04 -0.85 -4.01
CA HIS A 208 -3.05 -0.02 -5.23
C HIS A 208 -4.37 0.73 -5.43
N LEU A 209 -5.50 0.03 -5.31
CA LEU A 209 -6.83 0.63 -5.43
C LEU A 209 -7.08 1.67 -4.33
N GLY A 210 -6.67 1.37 -3.10
CA GLY A 210 -6.79 2.30 -1.98
C GLY A 210 -6.01 3.58 -2.22
N GLY A 211 -4.75 3.43 -2.63
CA GLY A 211 -3.92 4.55 -3.04
C GLY A 211 -4.56 5.39 -4.14
N PHE A 212 -5.06 4.75 -5.20
CA PHE A 212 -5.71 5.41 -6.32
C PHE A 212 -6.94 6.24 -5.91
N VAL A 213 -7.82 5.67 -5.06
CA VAL A 213 -9.01 6.38 -4.57
C VAL A 213 -8.61 7.60 -3.73
N VAL A 214 -7.64 7.46 -2.81
CA VAL A 214 -7.13 8.62 -2.07
C VAL A 214 -6.50 9.64 -3.01
N GLY A 215 -5.81 9.20 -4.06
CA GLY A 215 -5.29 10.07 -5.11
C GLY A 215 -6.35 10.93 -5.76
N LEU A 216 -7.50 10.35 -6.12
CA LEU A 216 -8.64 11.08 -6.69
C LEU A 216 -9.22 12.11 -5.69
N VAL A 217 -9.42 11.72 -4.43
CA VAL A 217 -9.95 12.59 -3.39
C VAL A 217 -8.96 13.74 -3.08
N MET A 218 -7.67 13.41 -2.95
CA MET A 218 -6.60 14.38 -2.74
C MET A 218 -6.37 15.27 -3.96
N GLY A 219 -6.64 14.79 -5.16
CA GLY A 219 -6.71 15.60 -6.37
C GLY A 219 -7.73 16.71 -6.24
N ALA A 220 -8.94 16.40 -5.81
CA ALA A 220 -9.98 17.41 -5.58
C ALA A 220 -9.64 18.37 -4.42
N PHE A 221 -8.93 17.89 -3.40
CA PHE A 221 -8.49 18.70 -2.25
C PHE A 221 -7.31 19.64 -2.60
N LEU A 222 -6.30 19.14 -3.31
CA LEU A 222 -5.05 19.84 -3.59
C LEU A 222 -5.05 20.59 -4.92
N ALA A 223 -6.03 20.36 -5.81
CA ALA A 223 -6.11 20.99 -7.13
C ALA A 223 -5.83 22.50 -7.04
N PRO A 224 -4.90 23.03 -7.83
CA PRO A 224 -4.53 24.44 -7.77
C PRO A 224 -5.71 25.32 -8.18
N MET A 225 -5.87 26.46 -7.49
CA MET A 225 -6.87 27.45 -7.86
C MET A 225 -6.43 28.14 -9.15
N ARG A 226 -7.24 28.07 -10.21
CA ARG A 226 -6.90 28.72 -11.47
C ARG A 226 -6.87 30.26 -11.30
N PRO A 227 -5.82 30.95 -11.79
CA PRO A 227 -5.78 32.41 -11.84
C PRO A 227 -6.98 32.96 -12.64
N GLY A 228 -7.59 34.04 -12.16
CA GLY A 228 -8.75 34.66 -12.84
C GLY A 228 -10.10 33.97 -12.62
N THR A 229 -10.20 32.99 -11.71
CA THR A 229 -11.47 32.36 -11.36
C THR A 229 -12.44 33.36 -10.71
N SER A 230 -13.70 33.37 -11.16
CA SER A 230 -14.77 34.22 -10.61
C SER A 230 -14.99 33.96 -9.10
N VAL A 231 -15.58 34.92 -8.39
CA VAL A 231 -15.90 34.77 -6.95
C VAL A 231 -16.71 33.50 -6.69
N ARG A 232 -17.73 33.22 -7.53
CA ARG A 232 -18.52 31.98 -7.46
C ARG A 232 -17.65 30.74 -7.65
N GLY A 233 -16.74 30.74 -8.61
CA GLY A 233 -15.82 29.61 -8.84
C GLY A 233 -14.85 29.37 -7.67
N LYS A 234 -14.41 30.43 -6.99
CA LYS A 234 -13.60 30.30 -5.76
C LYS A 234 -14.39 29.60 -4.65
N TRP A 235 -15.63 30.02 -4.40
CA TRP A 235 -16.52 29.38 -3.41
C TRP A 235 -16.79 27.91 -3.74
N VAL A 236 -17.07 27.59 -5.00
CA VAL A 236 -17.26 26.20 -5.44
C VAL A 236 -16.02 25.37 -5.16
N THR A 237 -14.83 25.87 -5.48
CA THR A 237 -13.59 25.13 -5.25
C THR A 237 -13.32 24.92 -3.77
N TRP A 238 -13.55 25.93 -2.91
CA TRP A 238 -13.46 25.76 -1.47
C TRP A 238 -14.46 24.73 -0.94
N GLY A 239 -15.70 24.75 -1.44
CA GLY A 239 -16.71 23.74 -1.13
C GLY A 239 -16.24 22.33 -1.49
N VAL A 240 -15.71 22.13 -2.70
CA VAL A 240 -15.15 20.84 -3.15
C VAL A 240 -14.01 20.39 -2.23
N ARG A 241 -13.12 21.30 -1.83
CA ARG A 241 -12.01 20.97 -0.91
C ARG A 241 -12.51 20.54 0.47
N ILE A 242 -13.51 21.23 1.02
CA ILE A 242 -14.11 20.86 2.31
C ILE A 242 -14.76 19.48 2.21
N VAL A 243 -15.53 19.23 1.15
CA VAL A 243 -16.16 17.92 0.92
C VAL A 243 -15.10 16.82 0.76
N ALA A 244 -14.04 17.06 0.00
CA ALA A 244 -12.94 16.11 -0.17
C ALA A 244 -12.22 15.81 1.15
N LEU A 245 -11.97 16.82 1.98
CA LEU A 245 -11.36 16.66 3.31
C LEU A 245 -12.26 15.84 4.25
N VAL A 246 -13.56 16.16 4.29
CA VAL A 246 -14.54 15.43 5.11
C VAL A 246 -14.63 13.98 4.64
N LEU A 247 -14.71 13.75 3.33
CA LEU A 247 -14.72 12.41 2.75
C LEU A 247 -13.46 11.62 3.13
N LEU A 248 -12.28 12.24 3.04
CA LEU A 248 -11.01 11.62 3.43
C LEU A 248 -11.01 11.22 4.92
N ILE A 249 -11.46 12.11 5.81
CA ILE A 249 -11.54 11.84 7.25
C ILE A 249 -12.51 10.68 7.53
N ILE A 250 -13.70 10.69 6.91
CA ILE A 250 -14.70 9.63 7.07
C ILE A 250 -14.14 8.30 6.55
N MET A 251 -13.51 8.27 5.38
CA MET A 251 -12.91 7.07 4.82
C MET A 251 -11.88 6.47 5.78
N PHE A 252 -10.96 7.26 6.31
CA PHE A 252 -9.96 6.80 7.27
C PHE A 252 -10.61 6.32 8.58
N ALA A 253 -11.49 7.13 9.18
CA ALA A 253 -12.10 6.82 10.46
C ALA A 253 -12.94 5.54 10.40
N VAL A 254 -13.78 5.41 9.37
CA VAL A 254 -14.67 4.24 9.20
C VAL A 254 -13.86 2.97 8.94
N THR A 255 -12.88 3.01 8.03
CA THR A 255 -12.09 1.81 7.68
C THR A 255 -11.20 1.36 8.83
N ILE A 256 -10.52 2.29 9.52
CA ILE A 256 -9.70 1.94 10.69
C ILE A 256 -10.58 1.41 11.83
N ASN A 257 -11.73 2.05 12.08
CA ASN A 257 -12.66 1.56 13.11
C ASN A 257 -13.20 0.16 12.75
N ALA A 258 -13.61 -0.06 11.51
CA ALA A 258 -14.06 -1.37 11.03
C ALA A 258 -12.95 -2.42 11.14
N PHE A 259 -11.71 -2.08 10.79
CA PHE A 259 -10.56 -2.98 10.93
C PHE A 259 -10.35 -3.46 12.37
N TYR A 260 -10.55 -2.61 13.38
CA TYR A 260 -10.35 -3.00 14.79
C TYR A 260 -11.58 -3.62 15.46
N THR A 261 -12.79 -3.39 14.92
CA THR A 261 -14.04 -3.82 15.57
C THR A 261 -14.69 -5.03 14.91
N ALA A 262 -14.47 -5.24 13.61
CA ALA A 262 -15.03 -6.40 12.91
C ALA A 262 -14.30 -7.68 13.32
N THR A 263 -15.06 -8.75 13.59
CA THR A 263 -14.52 -10.08 13.87
C THR A 263 -13.70 -10.59 12.69
N ASP A 264 -14.27 -10.52 11.49
CA ASP A 264 -13.57 -10.77 10.23
C ASP A 264 -13.97 -9.76 9.13
N PRO A 265 -13.13 -8.76 8.83
CA PRO A 265 -13.29 -7.84 7.71
C PRO A 265 -13.42 -8.52 6.35
N SER A 266 -12.94 -9.77 6.20
CA SER A 266 -13.09 -10.53 4.96
C SER A 266 -14.56 -10.89 4.69
N GLU A 267 -15.38 -11.06 5.74
CA GLU A 267 -16.82 -11.28 5.62
C GLU A 267 -17.59 -10.06 5.12
N ILE A 268 -17.03 -8.84 5.28
CA ILE A 268 -17.64 -7.62 4.73
C ILE A 268 -17.73 -7.72 3.20
N CYS A 269 -16.77 -8.39 2.57
CA CYS A 269 -16.79 -8.65 1.13
C CYS A 269 -16.12 -9.99 0.78
N PRO A 270 -16.87 -11.11 0.85
CA PRO A 270 -16.31 -12.45 0.64
C PRO A 270 -15.68 -12.65 -0.75
N ASN A 271 -16.22 -11.97 -1.77
CA ASN A 271 -15.74 -12.05 -3.14
C ASN A 271 -14.68 -11.00 -3.50
N CYS A 272 -14.33 -10.10 -2.57
CA CYS A 272 -13.33 -9.08 -2.87
C CYS A 272 -11.93 -9.69 -3.00
N LYS A 273 -11.64 -10.87 -2.43
CA LYS A 273 -10.32 -11.52 -2.57
C LYS A 273 -9.84 -11.63 -4.02
N TYR A 274 -10.76 -11.84 -4.96
CA TYR A 274 -10.48 -11.94 -6.40
C TYR A 274 -10.02 -10.63 -7.06
N LEU A 275 -10.05 -9.50 -6.33
CA LEU A 275 -9.44 -8.26 -6.78
C LEU A 275 -7.92 -8.30 -6.65
N SER A 276 -7.36 -9.17 -5.81
CA SER A 276 -5.90 -9.29 -5.59
C SER A 276 -5.33 -10.66 -5.96
N CYS A 277 -6.15 -11.61 -6.39
CA CYS A 277 -5.71 -12.95 -6.77
C CYS A 277 -6.60 -13.54 -7.87
N LEU A 278 -6.06 -14.48 -8.63
CA LEU A 278 -6.83 -15.31 -9.56
C LEU A 278 -7.12 -16.68 -8.94
N PRO A 279 -8.32 -17.27 -9.14
CA PRO A 279 -8.67 -18.61 -8.66
C PRO A 279 -7.98 -19.70 -9.50
N VAL A 280 -6.65 -19.65 -9.58
CA VAL A 280 -5.81 -20.58 -10.34
C VAL A 280 -4.74 -21.09 -9.40
N ARG A 281 -4.54 -22.41 -9.34
CA ARG A 281 -3.49 -23.05 -8.51
C ARG A 281 -3.46 -22.56 -7.04
N ASN A 282 -4.64 -22.36 -6.43
CA ASN A 282 -4.79 -21.91 -5.05
C ASN A 282 -4.12 -20.56 -4.71
N TRP A 283 -3.90 -19.67 -5.69
CA TRP A 283 -3.32 -18.34 -5.44
C TRP A 283 -4.17 -17.46 -4.52
N CYS A 284 -5.46 -17.77 -4.43
CA CYS A 284 -6.40 -17.10 -3.54
C CYS A 284 -6.49 -17.72 -2.14
N ASP A 285 -5.75 -18.79 -1.87
CA ASP A 285 -5.76 -19.52 -0.60
C ASP A 285 -4.34 -19.65 0.01
N MET A 286 -3.38 -18.85 -0.49
CA MET A 286 -2.01 -18.75 0.04
C MET A 286 -1.89 -17.75 1.20
#